data_AF-A0A0Q6T934-F1
#
_entry.id   AF-A0A0Q6T934-F1
#
_cell.length_a   1.000
_cell.length_b   1.000
_cell.length_c   1.000
_cell.angle_alpha   90.00
_cell.angle_beta   90.00
_cell.angle_gamma   90.00
#
_symmetry.space_group_name_H-M   'P 1'
#
loop_
_entity.id
_entity.type
_entity.pdbx_description
1 polymer ?
#
loop_
_entity_poly.entity_id
_entity_poly.type
_entity_poly.pdbx_seq_one_letter_code
_entity_poly.pdbx_strand_id
1 'polypeptide(L)'
;MSSYTVTVLTPRSFSDADKERVIAFIHGLSDGAPENDFWICGQPFDFEFRELEDEETELVIQGWRPGGALQLGTYCGSKINHIMLGVLSSKLSRMFDGWIELGGALTRVTGNPAVLTYEGADGRVQTSLGTDVISPNLMDYWLGHDDFRLV
;
A
#
# COMPACT_ATOMS: atom_id res chain seq x y z
N MET A 1 14.60 -6.30 -13.34
CA MET A 1 13.97 -7.06 -12.23
C MET A 1 12.68 -6.34 -11.92
N SER A 2 11.56 -7.04 -11.83
CA SER A 2 10.27 -6.42 -11.50
C SER A 2 10.22 -6.23 -9.98
N SER A 3 10.10 -4.99 -9.52
CA SER A 3 9.76 -4.64 -8.14
C SER A 3 8.24 -4.58 -8.02
N TYR A 4 7.69 -5.12 -6.94
CA TYR A 4 6.28 -4.99 -6.59
C TYR A 4 6.17 -3.95 -5.50
N THR A 5 5.36 -2.92 -5.71
CA THR A 5 5.26 -1.78 -4.81
C THR A 5 3.82 -1.44 -4.50
N VAL A 6 3.60 -0.90 -3.30
CA VAL A 6 2.34 -0.27 -2.89
C VAL A 6 2.67 0.99 -2.13
N THR A 7 1.90 2.05 -2.36
CA THR A 7 2.09 3.32 -1.65
C THR A 7 0.95 3.53 -0.65
N VAL A 8 1.28 3.74 0.62
CA VAL A 8 0.34 4.26 1.61
C VAL A 8 0.34 5.78 1.53
N LEU A 9 -0.79 6.35 1.13
CA LEU A 9 -1.02 7.79 1.04
C LEU A 9 -1.72 8.27 2.31
N THR A 10 -1.21 9.32 2.96
CA THR A 10 -1.72 9.86 4.22
C THR A 10 -2.25 11.29 4.06
N PRO A 11 -3.19 11.77 4.90
CA PRO A 11 -3.78 13.11 4.76
C PRO A 11 -2.80 14.26 5.08
N ARG A 12 -1.65 13.94 5.67
CA ARG A 12 -0.60 14.89 6.04
C ARG A 12 0.77 14.24 5.83
N SER A 13 1.79 15.06 5.67
CA SER A 13 3.17 14.58 5.59
C SER A 13 3.57 13.87 6.88
N PHE A 14 4.45 12.88 6.76
CA PHE A 14 5.00 12.16 7.90
C PHE A 14 5.90 13.08 8.73
N SER A 15 5.52 13.34 9.97
CA SER A 15 6.41 13.95 10.95
C SER A 15 7.47 12.94 11.39
N ASP A 16 8.55 13.39 12.03
CA ASP A 16 9.59 12.47 12.52
C ASP A 16 9.02 11.45 13.53
N ALA A 17 8.05 11.87 14.36
CA ALA A 17 7.34 10.95 15.25
C ALA A 17 6.50 9.90 14.51
N ASP A 18 5.90 10.26 13.35
CA ASP A 18 5.18 9.29 12.52
C ASP A 18 6.16 8.30 11.88
N LYS A 19 7.32 8.78 11.42
CA LYS A 19 8.38 7.94 10.85
C LYS A 19 8.92 6.94 11.87
N GLU A 20 9.22 7.40 13.09
CA GLU A 20 9.64 6.53 14.20
C GLU A 20 8.59 5.45 14.49
N ARG A 21 7.30 5.80 14.43
CA ARG A 21 6.20 4.87 14.67
C ARG A 21 6.05 3.83 13.57
N VAL A 22 6.27 4.20 12.29
CA VAL A 22 6.35 3.25 11.17
C VAL A 22 7.52 2.30 11.36
N ILE A 23 8.72 2.83 11.64
CA ILE A 23 9.93 2.03 11.84
C ILE A 23 9.73 1.04 13.00
N ALA A 24 9.20 1.51 14.14
CA ALA A 24 8.91 0.66 15.29
C ALA A 24 7.88 -0.44 14.96
N PHE A 25 6.86 -0.12 14.16
CA PHE A 25 5.88 -1.10 13.71
C PHE A 25 6.51 -2.17 12.81
N ILE A 26 7.32 -1.77 11.82
CA ILE A 26 8.02 -2.69 10.92
C ILE A 26 9.00 -3.57 11.69
N HIS A 27 9.81 -2.98 12.58
CA HIS A 27 10.73 -3.71 13.45
C HIS A 27 10.03 -4.70 14.38
N GLY A 28 8.81 -4.41 14.80
CA GLY A 28 8.00 -5.35 15.58
C GLY A 28 7.57 -6.60 14.80
N LEU A 29 7.64 -6.58 13.47
CA LEU A 29 7.24 -7.65 12.57
C LEU A 29 8.42 -8.30 11.83
N SER A 30 9.60 -7.69 11.86
CA SER A 30 10.78 -8.13 11.12
C SER A 30 11.88 -8.69 12.03
N ASP A 31 12.59 -9.70 11.53
CA ASP A 31 13.93 -10.00 12.04
C ASP A 31 14.91 -9.03 11.36
N GLY A 32 15.71 -8.32 12.16
CA GLY A 32 16.28 -7.00 11.81
C GLY A 32 17.10 -6.89 10.52
N ALA A 33 17.23 -5.65 10.05
CA ALA A 33 18.12 -5.18 8.98
C ALA A 33 18.16 -3.63 8.95
N PRO A 34 19.09 -2.98 8.22
CA PRO A 34 19.41 -1.57 8.41
C PRO A 34 18.37 -0.61 7.83
N GLU A 35 18.22 0.56 8.49
CA GLU A 35 17.39 1.74 8.16
C GLU A 35 16.03 1.47 7.49
N ASN A 36 16.03 1.10 6.21
CA ASN A 36 14.82 0.97 5.38
C ASN A 36 14.60 -0.44 4.78
N ASP A 37 15.55 -1.36 4.92
CA ASP A 37 15.43 -2.75 4.44
C ASP A 37 15.06 -3.68 5.61
N PHE A 38 14.13 -4.61 5.40
CA PHE A 38 13.66 -5.51 6.45
C PHE A 38 13.22 -6.88 5.93
N TRP A 39 13.23 -7.89 6.82
CA TRP A 39 12.88 -9.28 6.49
C TRP A 39 11.68 -9.74 7.29
N ILE A 40 10.66 -10.26 6.61
CA ILE A 40 9.51 -10.94 7.24
C ILE A 40 9.50 -12.39 6.77
N CYS A 41 9.57 -13.33 7.72
CA CYS A 41 9.59 -14.76 7.42
C CYS A 41 10.68 -15.16 6.38
N GLY A 42 11.85 -14.52 6.46
CA GLY A 42 12.97 -14.76 5.54
C GLY A 42 12.81 -14.17 4.13
N GLN A 43 11.79 -13.33 3.91
CA GLN A 43 11.57 -12.62 2.65
C GLN A 43 11.98 -11.15 2.76
N PRO A 44 12.67 -10.58 1.75
CA PRO A 44 13.15 -9.19 1.79
C PRO A 44 12.06 -8.19 1.36
N PHE A 45 12.03 -7.06 2.06
CA PHE A 45 11.18 -5.92 1.79
C PHE A 45 11.95 -4.62 2.05
N ASP A 46 11.43 -3.53 1.51
CA ASP A 46 11.95 -2.19 1.73
C ASP A 46 10.80 -1.20 1.94
N PHE A 47 11.12 -0.03 2.48
CA PHE A 47 10.19 1.09 2.54
C PHE A 47 10.89 2.43 2.34
N GLU A 48 10.15 3.42 1.83
CA GLU A 48 10.65 4.78 1.64
C GLU A 48 9.56 5.80 1.95
N PHE A 49 9.90 6.81 2.76
CA PHE A 49 9.11 8.04 2.85
C PHE A 49 9.49 8.94 1.68
N ARG A 50 8.62 9.02 0.68
CA ARG A 50 8.86 9.82 -0.52
C ARG A 50 7.97 11.05 -0.58
N GLU A 51 8.37 12.00 -1.41
CA GLU A 51 7.49 13.10 -1.79
C GLU A 51 6.33 12.56 -2.65
N LEU A 52 5.20 13.26 -2.59
CA LEU A 52 4.07 12.98 -3.48
C LEU A 52 4.43 13.40 -4.89
N GLU A 53 4.03 12.58 -5.85
CA GLU A 53 4.04 12.95 -7.25
C GLU A 53 2.93 13.98 -7.54
N ASP A 54 3.07 14.73 -8.64
CA ASP A 54 2.13 15.80 -8.98
C ASP A 54 0.69 15.26 -9.08
N GLU A 55 0.51 14.09 -9.69
CA GLU A 55 -0.78 13.44 -9.88
C GLU A 55 -1.38 12.93 -8.57
N GLU A 56 -0.55 12.51 -7.63
CA GLU A 56 -1.01 12.14 -6.30
C GLU A 56 -1.52 13.38 -5.57
N THR A 57 -0.82 14.50 -5.67
CA THR A 57 -1.21 15.77 -5.02
C THR A 57 -2.56 16.30 -5.51
N GLU A 58 -2.91 16.03 -6.76
CA GLU A 58 -4.21 16.39 -7.35
C GLU A 58 -5.36 15.46 -6.96
N LEU A 59 -5.07 14.28 -6.40
CA LEU A 59 -6.05 13.28 -6.03
C LEU A 59 -7.04 13.79 -4.97
N VAL A 60 -8.33 13.59 -5.23
CA VAL A 60 -9.41 13.90 -4.29
C VAL A 60 -10.29 12.68 -4.11
N ILE A 61 -10.32 12.15 -2.89
CA ILE A 61 -11.15 11.01 -2.51
C ILE A 61 -12.19 11.50 -1.51
N GLN A 62 -13.41 11.82 -1.97
CA GLN A 62 -14.48 12.29 -1.09
C GLN A 62 -14.10 13.49 -0.18
N GLY A 63 -13.27 14.40 -0.70
CA GLY A 63 -12.76 15.55 0.06
C GLY A 63 -11.47 15.27 0.85
N TRP A 64 -11.05 14.01 0.96
CA TRP A 64 -9.71 13.62 1.40
C TRP A 64 -8.68 13.92 0.30
N ARG A 65 -7.48 14.36 0.69
CA ARG A 65 -6.35 14.62 -0.20
C ARG A 65 -5.07 14.06 0.43
N PRO A 66 -4.14 13.52 -0.37
CA PRO A 66 -2.87 13.08 0.17
C PRO A 66 -1.98 14.28 0.50
N GLY A 67 -1.24 14.16 1.60
CA GLY A 67 -0.19 15.07 2.02
C GLY A 67 1.13 14.35 2.34
N GLY A 68 1.15 13.01 2.35
CA GLY A 68 2.35 12.21 2.52
C GLY A 68 2.24 10.85 1.84
N ALA A 69 3.39 10.26 1.51
CA ALA A 69 3.50 8.96 0.87
C ALA A 69 4.56 8.09 1.58
N LEU A 70 4.19 6.84 1.83
CA LEU A 70 5.07 5.78 2.29
C LEU A 70 5.00 4.64 1.28
N GLN A 71 6.05 4.47 0.48
CA GLN A 71 6.15 3.35 -0.45
C GLN A 71 6.70 2.13 0.28
N LEU A 72 6.12 0.97 -0.01
CA LEU A 72 6.59 -0.34 0.45
C LEU A 72 6.91 -1.19 -0.77
N GLY A 73 8.03 -1.89 -0.75
CA GLY A 73 8.54 -2.65 -1.88
C GLY A 73 8.97 -4.07 -1.53
N THR A 74 8.99 -4.92 -2.56
CA THR A 74 9.72 -6.20 -2.55
C THR A 74 10.18 -6.56 -3.96
N TYR A 75 11.34 -7.21 -4.04
CA TYR A 75 11.89 -7.74 -5.29
C TYR A 75 11.50 -9.20 -5.54
N CYS A 76 10.68 -9.77 -4.66
CA CYS A 76 10.26 -11.16 -4.71
C CYS A 76 8.78 -11.26 -5.12
N GLY A 77 8.49 -11.95 -6.23
CA GLY A 77 7.13 -12.09 -6.76
C GLY A 77 6.36 -13.32 -6.27
N SER A 78 6.69 -13.85 -5.09
CA SER A 78 5.97 -15.02 -4.57
C SER A 78 4.64 -14.58 -3.91
N LYS A 79 3.65 -15.47 -3.87
CA LYS A 79 2.33 -15.18 -3.26
C LYS A 79 2.44 -14.65 -1.83
N ILE A 80 3.38 -15.17 -1.04
CA ILE A 80 3.57 -14.72 0.34
C ILE A 80 4.08 -13.28 0.41
N ASN A 81 4.92 -12.83 -0.52
CA ASN A 81 5.40 -11.44 -0.57
C ASN A 81 4.26 -10.46 -0.81
N HIS A 82 3.40 -10.76 -1.78
CA HIS A 82 2.22 -9.94 -2.04
C HIS A 82 1.33 -9.87 -0.80
N ILE A 83 1.03 -11.02 -0.17
CA ILE A 83 0.20 -11.06 1.04
C ILE A 83 0.79 -10.20 2.14
N MET A 84 2.10 -10.30 2.38
CA MET A 84 2.77 -9.49 3.41
C MET A 84 2.73 -8.00 3.09
N LEU A 85 2.98 -7.59 1.85
CA LEU A 85 2.82 -6.19 1.42
C LEU A 85 1.38 -5.69 1.59
N GLY A 86 0.38 -6.50 1.24
CA GLY A 86 -1.03 -6.16 1.42
C GLY A 86 -1.39 -5.98 2.91
N VAL A 87 -0.91 -6.87 3.77
CA VAL A 87 -1.12 -6.80 5.22
C VAL A 87 -0.43 -5.58 5.83
N LEU A 88 0.81 -5.29 5.42
CA LEU A 88 1.56 -4.11 5.90
C LEU A 88 0.89 -2.81 5.47
N SER A 89 0.59 -2.67 4.19
CA SER A 89 -0.06 -1.47 3.64
C SER A 89 -1.43 -1.23 4.26
N SER A 90 -2.25 -2.27 4.47
CA SER A 90 -3.52 -2.17 5.19
C SER A 90 -3.34 -1.66 6.61
N LYS A 91 -2.44 -2.27 7.40
CA LYS A 91 -2.19 -1.86 8.79
C LYS A 91 -1.66 -0.43 8.89
N LEU A 92 -0.74 -0.05 8.01
CA LEU A 92 -0.16 1.30 7.98
C LEU A 92 -1.18 2.34 7.52
N SER A 93 -1.98 2.06 6.48
CA SER A 93 -3.08 2.91 6.05
C SER A 93 -4.07 3.16 7.20
N ARG A 94 -4.46 2.12 7.95
CA ARG A 94 -5.31 2.29 9.15
C ARG A 94 -4.64 3.09 10.26
N MET A 95 -3.32 2.97 10.42
CA MET A 95 -2.57 3.69 11.46
C MET A 95 -2.54 5.21 11.24
N PHE A 96 -2.61 5.63 9.98
CA PHE A 96 -2.45 7.03 9.57
C PHE A 96 -3.65 7.59 8.78
N ASP A 97 -4.82 6.97 8.91
CA ASP A 97 -6.07 7.36 8.21
C ASP A 97 -5.86 7.57 6.70
N GLY A 98 -5.10 6.66 6.09
CA GLY A 98 -4.61 6.74 4.72
C GLY A 98 -5.33 5.83 3.73
N TRP A 99 -4.94 5.93 2.46
CA TRP A 99 -5.38 5.09 1.35
C TRP A 99 -4.19 4.33 0.74
N ILE A 100 -4.45 3.31 -0.09
CA ILE A 100 -3.41 2.44 -0.66
C ILE A 100 -3.42 2.54 -2.18
N GLU A 101 -2.36 3.06 -2.76
CA GLU A 101 -2.13 3.15 -4.20
C GLU A 101 -1.35 1.91 -4.68
N LEU A 102 -1.84 1.26 -5.74
CA LEU A 102 -1.39 -0.07 -6.15
C LEU A 102 -0.29 -0.09 -7.23
N GLY A 103 0.23 1.06 -7.67
CA GLY A 103 1.19 1.12 -8.79
C GLY A 103 0.61 0.70 -10.16
N GLY A 104 -0.69 0.42 -10.23
CA GLY A 104 -1.37 -0.04 -11.43
C GLY A 104 -2.85 -0.29 -11.25
N ALA A 105 -3.52 -0.66 -12.34
CA ALA A 105 -4.95 -0.98 -12.31
C ALA A 105 -5.20 -2.33 -11.63
N LEU A 106 -6.10 -2.35 -10.66
CA LEU A 106 -6.58 -3.53 -9.93
C LEU A 106 -7.10 -4.62 -10.90
N THR A 107 -7.69 -4.22 -12.02
CA THR A 107 -8.18 -5.13 -13.07
C THR A 107 -7.08 -5.94 -13.76
N ARG A 108 -5.80 -5.55 -13.64
CA ARG A 108 -4.66 -6.33 -14.14
C ARG A 108 -4.32 -7.49 -13.21
N VAL A 109 -4.63 -7.35 -11.93
CA VAL A 109 -4.20 -8.26 -10.87
C VAL A 109 -5.33 -9.11 -10.30
N THR A 110 -6.59 -8.72 -10.45
CA THR A 110 -7.72 -9.57 -10.10
C THR A 110 -8.81 -9.52 -11.18
N GLY A 111 -9.40 -10.68 -11.44
CA GLY A 111 -10.60 -10.82 -12.26
C GLY A 111 -11.87 -11.03 -11.43
N ASN A 112 -11.76 -11.00 -10.10
CA ASN A 112 -12.86 -11.28 -9.19
C ASN A 112 -13.85 -10.11 -9.17
N PRO A 113 -15.10 -10.31 -9.67
CA PRO A 113 -16.07 -9.23 -9.73
C PRO A 113 -16.35 -8.62 -8.36
N ALA A 114 -16.36 -9.41 -7.29
CA ALA A 114 -16.68 -8.93 -5.96
C ALA A 114 -15.65 -7.93 -5.42
N VAL A 115 -14.36 -8.11 -5.77
CA VAL A 115 -13.29 -7.18 -5.44
C VAL A 115 -13.37 -5.93 -6.33
N LEU A 116 -13.62 -6.12 -7.63
CA LEU A 116 -13.67 -5.02 -8.60
C LEU A 116 -14.88 -4.09 -8.41
N THR A 117 -15.99 -4.61 -7.90
CA THR A 117 -17.23 -3.86 -7.65
C THR A 117 -17.46 -3.50 -6.19
N TYR A 118 -16.51 -3.81 -5.29
CA TYR A 118 -16.63 -3.52 -3.86
C TYR A 118 -16.87 -2.03 -3.65
N GLU A 119 -18.07 -1.70 -3.14
CA GLU A 119 -18.62 -0.37 -2.88
C GLU A 119 -17.96 0.74 -3.73
N GLY A 120 -18.46 0.89 -4.95
CA GLY A 120 -17.89 1.66 -6.08
C GLY A 120 -17.66 3.17 -5.92
N ALA A 121 -17.40 3.66 -4.71
CA ALA A 121 -16.84 4.97 -4.40
C ALA A 121 -16.14 5.01 -3.01
N ASP A 122 -16.43 4.06 -2.11
CA ASP A 122 -15.88 3.97 -0.74
C ASP A 122 -14.69 3.02 -0.64
N GLY A 123 -14.55 2.09 -1.60
CA GLY A 123 -13.50 1.09 -1.63
C GLY A 123 -12.34 1.39 -2.57
N ARG A 124 -12.58 2.14 -3.65
CA ARG A 124 -11.68 2.25 -4.80
C ARG A 124 -11.91 3.54 -5.59
N VAL A 125 -10.83 4.17 -5.99
CA VAL A 125 -10.79 5.31 -6.91
C VAL A 125 -9.72 5.04 -7.97
N GLN A 126 -10.06 5.21 -9.25
CA GLN A 126 -9.09 5.13 -10.32
C GLN A 126 -8.52 6.53 -10.60
N THR A 127 -7.19 6.65 -10.66
CA THR A 127 -6.49 7.90 -10.99
C THR A 127 -6.55 8.18 -12.48
N SER A 128 -6.20 9.41 -12.88
CA SER A 128 -6.09 9.82 -14.29
C SER A 128 -5.03 9.02 -15.06
N LEU A 129 -4.02 8.47 -14.37
CA LEU A 129 -2.97 7.63 -14.95
C LEU A 129 -3.37 6.15 -15.04
N GLY A 130 -4.58 5.79 -14.60
CA GLY A 130 -5.07 4.42 -14.64
C GLY A 130 -4.51 3.53 -13.52
N THR A 131 -3.92 4.10 -12.47
CA THR A 131 -3.63 3.39 -11.22
C THR A 131 -4.88 3.36 -10.34
N ASP A 132 -5.03 2.33 -9.52
CA ASP A 132 -6.12 2.25 -8.54
C ASP A 132 -5.62 2.58 -7.14
N VAL A 133 -6.38 3.42 -6.45
CA VAL A 133 -6.23 3.75 -5.03
C VAL A 133 -7.39 3.11 -4.28
N ILE A 134 -7.09 2.29 -3.28
CA ILE A 134 -8.09 1.49 -2.56
C ILE A 134 -8.07 1.77 -1.05
N SER A 135 -9.21 1.56 -0.40
CA SER A 135 -9.32 1.67 1.04
C SER A 135 -8.69 0.45 1.73
N PRO A 136 -8.25 0.56 3.00
CA PRO A 136 -7.75 -0.60 3.74
C PRO A 136 -8.82 -1.68 3.93
N ASN A 137 -10.11 -1.32 3.91
CA ASN A 137 -11.21 -2.30 3.95
C ASN A 137 -11.26 -3.16 2.68
N LEU A 138 -11.08 -2.54 1.51
CA LEU A 138 -11.00 -3.30 0.25
C LEU A 138 -9.72 -4.16 0.21
N MET A 139 -8.59 -3.65 0.69
CA MET A 139 -7.37 -4.47 0.78
C MET A 139 -7.57 -5.71 1.66
N ASP A 140 -8.14 -5.54 2.87
CA ASP A 140 -8.41 -6.65 3.79
C ASP A 140 -9.42 -7.65 3.21
N TYR A 141 -10.45 -7.15 2.52
CA TYR A 141 -11.40 -8.00 1.80
C TYR A 141 -10.68 -8.82 0.73
N TRP A 142 -9.88 -8.16 -0.12
CA TRP A 142 -9.16 -8.81 -1.22
C TRP A 142 -8.11 -9.81 -0.75
N LEU A 143 -7.41 -9.54 0.36
CA LEU A 143 -6.46 -10.46 0.99
C LEU A 143 -7.06 -11.84 1.32
N GLY A 144 -8.38 -11.89 1.55
CA GLY A 144 -9.13 -13.13 1.79
C GLY A 144 -9.39 -13.99 0.54
N HIS A 145 -9.04 -13.51 -0.66
CA HIS A 145 -9.30 -14.21 -1.92
C HIS A 145 -8.06 -14.94 -2.46
N ASP A 146 -8.31 -16.09 -3.10
CA ASP A 146 -7.25 -16.96 -3.63
C ASP A 146 -6.41 -16.31 -4.73
N ASP A 147 -6.99 -15.37 -5.47
CA ASP A 147 -6.37 -14.67 -6.59
C ASP A 147 -5.60 -13.41 -6.19
N PHE A 148 -5.47 -13.14 -4.89
CA PHE A 148 -4.74 -11.98 -4.39
C PHE A 148 -3.28 -11.94 -4.90
N ARG A 149 -2.92 -10.83 -5.54
CA ARG A 149 -1.56 -10.49 -6.00
C ARG A 149 -1.46 -8.97 -6.20
N LEU A 150 -0.32 -8.38 -5.87
CA LEU A 150 -0.06 -6.95 -6.08
C LEU A 150 0.67 -6.72 -7.42
N VAL A 151 0.60 -5.48 -7.92
CA VAL A 151 1.23 -5.05 -9.18
C VAL A 151 2.74 -4.86 -8.98
#